data_AF-B7FPI2-F1
#
_entry.id   AF-B7FPI2-F1
#
_cell.length_a   1.000
_cell.length_b   1.000
_cell.length_c   1.000
_cell.angle_alpha   90.00
_cell.angle_beta   90.00
_cell.angle_gamma   90.00
#
_symmetry.space_group_name_H-M   'P 1'
#
loop_
_entity.id
_entity.type
_entity.pdbx_description
1 polymer ?
#
loop_
_entity_poly.entity_id
_entity_poly.type
_entity_poly.pdbx_seq_one_letter_code
_entity_poly.pdbx_strand_id
1 'polypeptide(L)'
;MSSTRRERLLPQLRDALAWTAVLLLLGLLPFGAASTTDDWMRLDYAVFPRRHVDEAAVLEWGHSAIISALDASVAWFGPQTSQAALLEVEAQPVLASPVHGVSNTVQEALDALEEQASDVETNEQVANWRKIVLDNADEVQGNVVVMTNTGDLSGPQMAMLAQNSGAAAFLRNNSHHHAALAALIDIPTVMISMNAANVLTTATVDPNASSRRRVVNHGMPDRVRLYAGGDRPFFEDAQAESPAVYLIHNVLTREECKALQTRASTRLQPLEAIASTAGGTRSPLQYTTASSLRGDKSGGPYYVGDVSRVVLWQGLWQSQAAKAVEERIEQVTGFPSTHYSDWIVDRYEAGAYVRPHVDNILAADGTAPIAVLTVFLNDDGGDAAIVYPSVPTNAAAQKPLKIRPQQGLAVVHHVTDDHHRIDTNAVTGVLPASTEHGDAYYLARKYIYATPVSTARRLVLPALSLVAAGGGNLPSLVVRLHVAMLEQFGVPQGNANFDRVCIFVPLLLVLLLVQYVVNRLMNQPSKPPSKSASGTGSSSTSANKKRDKKQN
;
A
#
# COMPACT_ATOMS: atom_id res chain seq x y z
N MET A 1 16.72 -36.21 -64.11
CA MET A 1 15.64 -35.62 -63.28
C MET A 1 14.75 -34.81 -64.21
N SER A 2 13.45 -35.14 -64.26
CA SER A 2 12.53 -34.67 -65.31
C SER A 2 12.15 -33.19 -65.18
N SER A 3 11.96 -32.53 -66.31
CA SER A 3 11.54 -31.11 -66.43
C SER A 3 10.25 -30.81 -65.65
N THR A 4 9.40 -31.82 -65.44
CA THR A 4 8.15 -31.74 -64.68
C THR A 4 8.30 -31.44 -63.19
N ARG A 5 9.48 -31.62 -62.58
CA ARG A 5 9.72 -31.20 -61.18
C ARG A 5 10.11 -29.73 -61.05
N ARG A 6 10.66 -29.12 -62.12
CA ARG A 6 11.15 -27.73 -62.09
C ARG A 6 9.99 -26.72 -62.16
N GLU A 7 8.93 -27.05 -62.87
CA GLU A 7 7.75 -26.17 -63.01
C GLU A 7 6.84 -26.13 -61.77
N ARG A 8 6.88 -27.16 -60.91
CA ARG A 8 6.08 -27.17 -59.66
C ARG A 8 6.73 -26.42 -58.49
N LEU A 9 8.05 -26.20 -58.52
CA LEU A 9 8.77 -25.54 -57.43
C LEU A 9 8.84 -24.02 -57.56
N LEU A 10 8.70 -23.48 -58.78
CA LEU A 10 8.77 -22.05 -59.04
C LEU A 10 7.64 -21.23 -58.40
N PRO A 11 6.37 -21.68 -58.38
CA PRO A 11 5.28 -20.95 -57.70
C PRO A 11 5.49 -20.92 -56.18
N GLN A 12 5.89 -22.05 -55.58
CA GLN A 12 6.09 -22.17 -54.13
C GLN A 12 7.25 -21.31 -53.62
N LEU A 13 8.33 -21.19 -54.40
CA LEU A 13 9.45 -20.29 -54.08
C LEU A 13 9.05 -18.82 -54.20
N ARG A 14 8.16 -18.49 -55.15
CA ARG A 14 7.67 -17.12 -55.35
C ARG A 14 6.74 -16.68 -54.22
N ASP A 15 5.90 -17.58 -53.71
CA ASP A 15 5.07 -17.31 -52.54
C ASP A 15 5.92 -17.23 -51.26
N ALA A 16 6.91 -18.10 -51.07
CA ALA A 16 7.83 -18.03 -49.93
C ALA A 16 8.66 -16.73 -49.91
N LEU A 17 9.09 -16.25 -51.09
CA LEU A 17 9.79 -14.97 -51.25
C LEU A 17 8.87 -13.76 -51.04
N ALA A 18 7.60 -13.85 -51.44
CA ALA A 18 6.61 -12.81 -51.18
C ALA A 18 6.31 -12.69 -49.68
N TRP A 19 6.15 -13.81 -48.97
CA TRP A 19 5.92 -13.81 -47.52
C TRP A 19 7.14 -13.34 -46.72
N THR A 20 8.36 -13.68 -47.14
CA THR A 20 9.58 -13.16 -46.51
C THR A 20 9.79 -11.67 -46.79
N ALA A 21 9.45 -11.17 -47.98
CA ALA A 21 9.49 -9.74 -48.28
C ALA A 21 8.43 -8.94 -47.50
N VAL A 22 7.23 -9.47 -47.30
CA VAL A 22 6.18 -8.85 -46.46
C VAL A 22 6.59 -8.82 -44.98
N LEU A 23 7.23 -9.88 -44.48
CA LEU A 23 7.78 -9.90 -43.11
C LEU A 23 8.96 -8.93 -42.94
N LEU A 24 9.80 -8.76 -43.97
CA LEU A 24 10.89 -7.77 -43.98
C LEU A 24 10.37 -6.33 -44.08
N LEU A 25 9.28 -6.08 -44.82
CA LEU A 25 8.64 -4.77 -44.93
C LEU A 25 7.83 -4.40 -43.67
N LEU A 26 7.21 -5.37 -42.99
CA LEU A 26 6.58 -5.16 -41.68
C LEU A 26 7.60 -4.93 -40.56
N GLY A 27 8.82 -5.47 -40.70
CA GLY A 27 9.94 -5.19 -39.79
C GLY A 27 10.65 -3.85 -40.02
N LEU A 28 10.32 -3.14 -41.10
CA LEU A 28 10.90 -1.84 -41.47
C LEU A 28 9.95 -0.65 -41.27
N LEU A 29 8.77 -0.87 -40.69
CA LEU A 29 8.00 0.25 -40.16
C LEU A 29 8.86 0.91 -39.07
N PRO A 30 9.17 2.21 -39.17
CA PRO A 30 9.82 2.91 -38.09
C PRO A 30 8.84 2.85 -36.92
N PHE A 31 9.09 1.95 -35.95
CA PHE A 31 8.66 2.18 -34.59
C PHE A 31 9.19 3.57 -34.27
N GLY A 32 8.27 4.54 -34.20
CA GLY A 32 8.60 5.92 -33.92
C GLY A 32 9.60 5.91 -32.78
N ALA A 33 10.78 6.46 -33.04
CA ALA A 33 11.75 6.71 -31.99
C ALA A 33 11.04 7.68 -31.04
N ALA A 34 10.40 7.13 -30.01
CA ALA A 34 9.89 7.88 -28.89
C ALA A 34 11.05 8.76 -28.43
N SER A 35 10.82 10.06 -28.42
CA SER A 35 11.80 11.07 -28.03
C SER A 35 12.42 10.63 -26.72
N THR A 36 13.68 10.19 -26.80
CA THR A 36 14.42 9.72 -25.67
C THR A 36 14.79 10.94 -24.83
N THR A 37 14.58 10.81 -23.53
CA THR A 37 15.17 11.55 -22.42
C THR A 37 14.47 12.85 -21.97
N ASP A 38 13.80 12.72 -20.80
CA ASP A 38 13.47 13.76 -19.81
C ASP A 38 12.15 14.55 -19.90
N ASP A 39 11.31 14.35 -20.91
CA ASP A 39 10.03 15.08 -21.00
C ASP A 39 9.04 14.72 -19.87
N TRP A 40 9.15 13.51 -19.31
CA TRP A 40 8.28 13.07 -18.22
C TRP A 40 8.38 13.96 -16.97
N MET A 41 9.55 14.52 -16.65
CA MET A 41 9.71 15.40 -15.48
C MET A 41 8.93 16.71 -15.60
N ARG A 42 8.51 17.11 -16.81
CA ARG A 42 7.86 18.39 -17.12
C ARG A 42 6.38 18.27 -17.45
N LEU A 43 5.80 17.07 -17.32
CA LEU A 43 4.38 16.87 -17.58
C LEU A 43 3.52 17.67 -16.58
N ASP A 44 2.35 18.10 -17.03
CA ASP A 44 1.34 18.75 -16.17
C ASP A 44 0.57 17.70 -15.39
N TYR A 45 1.04 17.40 -14.19
CA TYR A 45 0.51 16.34 -13.34
C TYR A 45 -0.71 16.78 -12.52
N ALA A 46 -1.67 15.88 -12.36
CA ALA A 46 -2.65 15.92 -11.28
C ALA A 46 -1.92 15.60 -9.96
N VAL A 47 -2.00 16.53 -9.01
CA VAL A 47 -1.26 16.46 -7.75
C VAL A 47 -2.10 15.84 -6.64
N PHE A 48 -1.47 14.94 -5.88
CA PHE A 48 -1.98 14.24 -4.71
C PHE A 48 -0.96 14.31 -3.56
N PRO A 49 -1.35 14.04 -2.30
CA PRO A 49 -2.74 13.87 -1.85
C PRO A 49 -3.56 15.17 -1.99
N ARG A 50 -4.87 15.02 -2.15
CA ARG A 50 -5.84 16.13 -2.14
C ARG A 50 -6.46 16.31 -0.75
N ARG A 51 -6.47 15.24 0.04
CA ARG A 51 -6.96 15.23 1.43
C ARG A 51 -5.81 15.47 2.39
N HIS A 52 -6.10 16.12 3.51
CA HIS A 52 -5.16 16.28 4.61
C HIS A 52 -5.48 15.32 5.77
N VAL A 53 -4.48 15.00 6.58
CA VAL A 53 -4.61 14.02 7.66
C VAL A 53 -5.55 14.48 8.77
N ASP A 54 -5.64 15.79 9.00
CA ASP A 54 -6.58 16.44 9.92
C ASP A 54 -8.04 16.37 9.46
N GLU A 55 -8.28 15.96 8.21
CA GLU A 55 -9.62 15.74 7.65
C GLU A 55 -10.12 14.30 7.84
N ALA A 56 -9.39 13.42 8.53
CA ALA A 56 -9.81 12.03 8.72
C ALA A 56 -10.92 11.87 9.79
N ALA A 57 -11.90 10.99 9.53
CA ALA A 57 -12.89 10.57 10.51
C ALA A 57 -13.00 9.04 10.57
N VAL A 58 -13.28 8.51 11.76
CA VAL A 58 -13.53 7.08 11.99
C VAL A 58 -14.99 6.87 12.30
N LEU A 59 -15.60 5.91 11.60
CA LEU A 59 -16.98 5.49 11.81
C LEU A 59 -17.00 4.10 12.46
N GLU A 60 -17.43 3.99 13.71
CA GLU A 60 -17.59 2.70 14.43
C GLU A 60 -19.06 2.29 14.51
N TRP A 61 -19.35 0.99 14.37
CA TRP A 61 -20.72 0.48 14.26
C TRP A 61 -21.09 -0.44 15.43
N GLY A 62 -22.32 -0.31 15.94
CA GLY A 62 -22.96 -1.27 16.85
C GLY A 62 -22.61 -1.15 18.34
N HIS A 63 -23.05 -2.15 19.12
CA HIS A 63 -22.73 -2.29 20.55
C HIS A 63 -21.28 -2.75 20.81
N SER A 64 -20.51 -3.22 19.81
CA SER A 64 -19.09 -3.64 19.97
C SER A 64 -18.29 -3.87 18.66
N ALA A 65 -18.73 -3.44 17.46
CA ALA A 65 -18.03 -3.75 16.21
C ALA A 65 -17.28 -2.54 15.64
N ILE A 66 -15.98 -2.43 15.97
CA ILE A 66 -15.09 -1.47 15.33
C ILE A 66 -14.88 -1.93 13.88
N ILE A 67 -15.43 -1.18 12.91
CA ILE A 67 -14.98 -1.30 11.52
C ILE A 67 -13.70 -0.48 11.41
N SER A 68 -12.56 -1.17 11.29
CA SER A 68 -11.24 -0.56 11.24
C SER A 68 -10.89 0.06 9.88
N ALA A 69 -11.78 -0.01 8.88
CA ALA A 69 -11.50 0.39 7.51
C ALA A 69 -12.74 0.95 6.78
N LEU A 70 -13.42 1.93 7.37
CA LEU A 70 -14.33 2.77 6.59
C LEU A 70 -13.56 4.01 6.13
N ASP A 71 -13.39 4.16 4.82
CA ASP A 71 -12.78 5.36 4.23
C ASP A 71 -13.75 6.55 4.38
N ALA A 72 -13.59 7.26 5.48
CA ALA A 72 -14.35 8.45 5.82
C ALA A 72 -13.42 9.66 5.94
N SER A 73 -13.75 10.72 5.22
CA SER A 73 -13.14 12.04 5.39
C SER A 73 -14.20 13.03 5.84
N VAL A 74 -13.83 13.95 6.71
CA VAL A 74 -14.66 15.08 7.12
C VAL A 74 -14.79 16.00 5.91
N ALA A 75 -16.01 16.45 5.63
CA ALA A 75 -16.19 17.44 4.58
C ALA A 75 -15.51 18.76 4.97
N TRP A 76 -15.03 19.49 3.97
CA TRP A 76 -14.44 20.82 4.15
C TRP A 76 -15.42 21.83 4.79
N PHE A 77 -16.73 21.59 4.69
CA PHE A 77 -17.79 22.44 5.22
C PHE A 77 -18.51 21.78 6.39
N GLY A 78 -19.14 22.61 7.21
CA GLY A 78 -19.71 22.18 8.49
C GLY A 78 -18.66 22.13 9.61
N PRO A 79 -19.09 21.82 10.84
CA PRO A 79 -18.18 21.65 11.96
C PRO A 79 -17.16 20.53 11.69
N GLN A 80 -15.88 20.87 11.69
CA GLN A 80 -14.78 19.92 11.52
C GLN A 80 -14.38 19.28 12.86
N THR A 81 -14.07 17.99 12.86
CA THR A 81 -13.77 17.21 14.07
C THR A 81 -12.28 17.18 14.44
N SER A 82 -11.45 18.06 13.88
CA SER A 82 -9.97 17.98 13.89
C SER A 82 -9.31 18.19 15.26
N GLN A 83 -10.01 18.74 16.26
CA GLN A 83 -9.52 18.84 17.64
C GLN A 83 -10.24 17.84 18.53
N ALA A 84 -9.53 16.79 18.94
CA ALA A 84 -9.92 15.81 19.97
C ALA A 84 -11.45 15.67 20.12
N ALA A 85 -12.07 14.87 19.24
CA ALA A 85 -13.53 14.78 19.11
C ALA A 85 -14.24 14.70 20.48
N LEU A 86 -14.91 15.80 20.84
CA LEU A 86 -15.91 15.92 21.92
C LEU A 86 -17.28 15.36 21.50
N LEU A 87 -17.37 14.73 20.34
CA LEU A 87 -18.63 14.36 19.70
C LEU A 87 -18.72 12.85 19.55
N GLU A 88 -19.25 12.19 20.58
CA GLU A 88 -19.87 10.88 20.44
C GLU A 88 -21.30 11.08 19.92
N VAL A 89 -21.48 11.23 18.60
CA VAL A 89 -22.83 11.18 18.03
C VAL A 89 -23.21 9.71 17.94
N GLU A 90 -23.89 9.23 18.99
CA GLU A 90 -24.50 7.90 19.00
C GLU A 90 -25.93 8.02 18.49
N ALA A 91 -26.11 7.82 17.19
CA ALA A 91 -27.41 7.97 16.54
C ALA A 91 -27.66 6.85 15.53
N GLN A 92 -28.93 6.61 15.23
CA GLN A 92 -29.31 5.58 14.28
C GLN A 92 -29.03 6.09 12.85
N PRO A 93 -28.39 5.28 11.98
CA PRO A 93 -28.30 5.63 10.57
C PRO A 93 -29.67 5.48 9.92
N VAL A 94 -30.13 6.53 9.23
CA VAL A 94 -31.41 6.60 8.53
C VAL A 94 -31.12 6.96 7.07
N LEU A 95 -31.69 6.19 6.15
CA LEU A 95 -31.64 6.52 4.73
C LEU A 95 -32.58 7.68 4.44
N ALA A 96 -32.13 8.63 3.64
CA ALA A 96 -33.02 9.67 3.14
C ALA A 96 -34.15 9.05 2.31
N SER A 97 -35.33 9.66 2.37
CA SER A 97 -36.44 9.39 1.47
C SER A 97 -36.73 10.64 0.65
N PRO A 98 -36.54 10.59 -0.68
CA PRO A 98 -35.85 9.55 -1.43
C PRO A 98 -34.33 9.51 -1.14
N VAL A 99 -33.67 8.37 -1.39
CA VAL A 99 -32.24 8.14 -1.03
C VAL A 99 -31.29 9.16 -1.66
N HIS A 100 -31.69 9.73 -2.79
CA HIS A 100 -30.93 10.74 -3.51
C HIS A 100 -31.29 12.18 -3.13
N GLY A 101 -32.19 12.38 -2.17
CA GLY A 101 -32.57 13.69 -1.65
C GLY A 101 -33.56 14.48 -2.50
N VAL A 102 -33.90 14.03 -3.70
CA VAL A 102 -34.76 14.77 -4.62
C VAL A 102 -36.16 14.15 -4.69
N SER A 103 -37.09 14.60 -3.84
CA SER A 103 -38.52 14.33 -4.06
C SER A 103 -39.10 15.29 -5.09
N ASN A 104 -40.30 15.01 -5.61
CA ASN A 104 -40.98 15.94 -6.53
C ASN A 104 -41.07 17.36 -5.96
N THR A 105 -41.29 17.48 -4.64
CA THR A 105 -41.28 18.76 -3.92
C THR A 105 -39.92 19.44 -3.88
N VAL A 106 -38.83 18.67 -3.78
CA VAL A 106 -37.47 19.20 -3.85
C VAL A 106 -37.15 19.64 -5.28
N GLN A 107 -37.56 18.85 -6.29
CA GLN A 107 -37.36 19.19 -7.69
C GLN A 107 -38.14 20.45 -8.09
N GLU A 108 -39.42 20.56 -7.72
CA GLU A 108 -40.23 21.76 -7.96
C GLU A 108 -39.60 23.00 -7.30
N ALA A 109 -39.02 22.85 -6.11
CA ALA A 109 -38.32 23.93 -5.44
C ALA A 109 -36.99 24.29 -6.12
N LEU A 110 -36.25 23.29 -6.63
CA LEU A 110 -35.03 23.50 -7.42
C LEU A 110 -35.33 24.24 -8.72
N ASP A 111 -36.33 23.78 -9.48
CA ASP A 111 -36.75 24.38 -10.74
C ASP A 111 -37.20 25.84 -10.54
N ALA A 112 -37.94 26.11 -9.44
CA ALA A 112 -38.35 27.47 -9.08
C ALA A 112 -37.17 28.37 -8.67
N LEU A 113 -36.10 27.80 -8.10
CA LEU A 113 -34.89 28.54 -7.74
C LEU A 113 -34.01 28.81 -8.96
N GLU A 114 -33.95 27.88 -9.91
CA GLU A 114 -33.21 27.99 -11.17
C GLU A 114 -33.83 29.06 -12.08
N GLU A 115 -35.17 29.13 -12.14
CA GLU A 115 -35.88 30.17 -12.90
C GLU A 115 -35.65 31.59 -12.32
N GLN A 116 -35.27 31.69 -11.05
CA GLN A 116 -34.98 32.97 -10.36
C GLN A 116 -33.47 33.30 -10.29
N ALA A 117 -32.59 32.39 -10.72
CA ALA A 117 -31.14 32.54 -10.58
C ALA A 117 -30.53 33.38 -11.71
N SER A 118 -30.54 34.72 -11.56
CA SER A 118 -29.63 35.59 -12.30
C SER A 118 -28.31 35.76 -11.51
N ASP A 119 -27.30 34.93 -11.81
CA ASP A 119 -25.86 35.00 -11.47
C ASP A 119 -25.38 35.41 -10.06
N VAL A 120 -26.27 35.67 -9.10
CA VAL A 120 -25.92 36.04 -7.72
C VAL A 120 -26.78 35.22 -6.77
N GLU A 121 -26.15 34.37 -5.96
CA GLU A 121 -26.83 33.66 -4.87
C GLU A 121 -27.44 34.69 -3.90
N THR A 122 -28.74 34.95 -4.04
CA THR A 122 -29.43 35.94 -3.21
C THR A 122 -29.77 35.35 -1.84
N ASN A 123 -29.83 36.20 -0.81
CA ASN A 123 -30.32 35.82 0.53
C ASN A 123 -31.71 35.14 0.48
N GLU A 124 -32.48 35.40 -0.57
CA GLU A 124 -33.80 34.81 -0.80
C GLU A 124 -33.72 33.34 -1.22
N GLN A 125 -32.76 32.97 -2.08
CA GLN A 125 -32.51 31.56 -2.43
C GLN A 125 -32.08 30.74 -1.21
N VAL A 126 -31.22 31.30 -0.36
CA VAL A 126 -30.83 30.69 0.92
C VAL A 126 -32.03 30.51 1.86
N ALA A 127 -32.92 31.51 1.92
CA ALA A 127 -34.13 31.44 2.74
C ALA A 127 -35.14 30.39 2.24
N ASN A 128 -35.20 30.16 0.93
CA ASN A 128 -36.02 29.10 0.34
C ASN A 128 -35.45 27.71 0.62
N TRP A 129 -34.13 27.53 0.51
CA TRP A 129 -33.47 26.27 0.87
C TRP A 129 -33.77 25.83 2.31
N ARG A 130 -33.84 26.76 3.27
CA ARG A 130 -34.18 26.47 4.68
C ARG A 130 -35.56 25.85 4.90
N LYS A 131 -36.47 25.94 3.93
CA LYS A 131 -37.83 25.40 4.04
C LYS A 131 -37.95 23.99 3.47
N ILE A 132 -36.94 23.53 2.73
CA ILE A 132 -36.95 22.23 2.07
C ILE A 132 -36.46 21.18 3.08
N VAL A 133 -37.24 20.11 3.25
CA VAL A 133 -36.96 18.97 4.13
C VAL A 133 -37.18 17.65 3.37
N LEU A 134 -36.61 16.56 3.87
CA LEU A 134 -36.79 15.20 3.35
C LEU A 134 -38.20 14.68 3.63
N ASP A 135 -38.67 13.74 2.79
CA ASP A 135 -40.02 13.18 2.94
C ASP A 135 -40.17 12.36 4.25
N ASN A 136 -39.06 11.86 4.80
CA ASN A 136 -38.97 11.17 6.09
C ASN A 136 -38.27 12.00 7.18
N ALA A 137 -38.48 13.32 7.18
CA ALA A 137 -37.88 14.23 8.17
C ALA A 137 -38.15 13.81 9.64
N ASP A 138 -39.28 13.18 9.91
CA ASP A 138 -39.64 12.62 11.22
C ASP A 138 -38.74 11.46 11.66
N GLU A 139 -38.29 10.61 10.72
CA GLU A 139 -37.32 9.55 10.99
C GLU A 139 -35.87 10.08 11.06
N VAL A 140 -35.59 11.16 10.33
CA VAL A 140 -34.27 11.79 10.24
C VAL A 140 -33.91 12.59 11.50
N GLN A 141 -34.89 13.13 12.20
CA GLN A 141 -34.67 14.02 13.34
C GLN A 141 -33.83 13.36 14.44
N GLY A 142 -32.65 13.93 14.73
CA GLY A 142 -31.70 13.42 15.71
C GLY A 142 -30.86 12.23 15.25
N ASN A 143 -30.99 11.80 14.00
CA ASN A 143 -30.33 10.64 13.42
C ASN A 143 -29.23 11.00 12.40
N VAL A 144 -28.38 10.03 12.06
CA VAL A 144 -27.37 10.22 11.00
C VAL A 144 -28.02 9.92 9.66
N VAL A 145 -28.03 10.87 8.74
CA VAL A 145 -28.64 10.68 7.42
C VAL A 145 -27.61 10.21 6.41
N VAL A 146 -27.95 9.17 5.66
CA VAL A 146 -27.15 8.69 4.52
C VAL A 146 -27.87 9.07 3.23
N MET A 147 -27.19 9.83 2.35
CA MET A 147 -27.70 10.20 1.02
C MET A 147 -26.71 9.84 -0.09
N THR A 148 -27.23 9.52 -1.26
CA THR A 148 -26.44 9.29 -2.48
C THR A 148 -26.56 10.47 -3.43
N ASN A 149 -25.46 10.87 -4.07
CA ASN A 149 -25.47 11.98 -5.04
C ASN A 149 -25.93 11.55 -6.44
N THR A 150 -27.05 10.84 -6.57
CA THR A 150 -27.59 10.43 -7.89
C THR A 150 -28.67 11.40 -8.40
N GLY A 151 -29.00 12.44 -7.64
CA GLY A 151 -30.00 13.45 -7.99
C GLY A 151 -29.39 14.83 -8.28
N ASP A 152 -28.13 14.88 -8.70
CA ASP A 152 -27.39 16.11 -9.06
C ASP A 152 -27.33 17.22 -7.99
N LEU A 153 -27.65 16.91 -6.74
CA LEU A 153 -27.49 17.84 -5.63
C LEU A 153 -26.01 18.02 -5.26
N SER A 154 -25.55 19.26 -5.20
CA SER A 154 -24.25 19.54 -4.59
C SER A 154 -24.26 19.12 -3.12
N GLY A 155 -23.13 18.69 -2.60
CA GLY A 155 -23.18 18.18 -1.23
C GLY A 155 -23.39 19.22 -0.13
N PRO A 156 -23.10 20.53 -0.29
CA PRO A 156 -23.67 21.55 0.59
C PRO A 156 -25.20 21.61 0.56
N GLN A 157 -25.84 21.42 -0.59
CA GLN A 157 -27.31 21.36 -0.70
C GLN A 157 -27.85 20.11 0.00
N MET A 158 -27.22 18.94 -0.19
CA MET A 158 -27.62 17.72 0.52
C MET A 158 -27.47 17.87 2.04
N ALA A 159 -26.37 18.46 2.50
CA ALA A 159 -26.13 18.71 3.92
C ALA A 159 -27.13 19.70 4.51
N MET A 160 -27.46 20.76 3.77
CA MET A 160 -28.52 21.71 4.15
C MET A 160 -29.88 21.02 4.26
N LEU A 161 -30.21 20.17 3.29
CA LEU A 161 -31.45 19.39 3.28
C LEU A 161 -31.53 18.44 4.48
N ALA A 162 -30.44 17.74 4.80
CA ALA A 162 -30.34 16.89 5.98
C ALA A 162 -30.48 17.71 7.28
N GLN A 163 -29.78 18.84 7.40
CA GLN A 163 -29.86 19.74 8.55
C GLN A 163 -31.27 20.29 8.77
N ASN A 164 -31.94 20.76 7.72
CA ASN A 164 -33.30 21.27 7.79
C ASN A 164 -34.29 20.17 8.18
N SER A 165 -33.99 18.92 7.80
CA SER A 165 -34.75 17.73 8.22
C SER A 165 -34.46 17.31 9.67
N GLY A 166 -33.57 18.01 10.37
CA GLY A 166 -33.24 17.75 11.78
C GLY A 166 -32.16 16.68 11.99
N ALA A 167 -31.39 16.32 10.96
CA ALA A 167 -30.31 15.35 11.07
C ALA A 167 -29.27 15.78 12.12
N ALA A 168 -28.75 14.82 12.88
CA ALA A 168 -27.64 15.05 13.81
C ALA A 168 -26.27 15.04 13.11
N ALA A 169 -26.15 14.30 12.01
CA ALA A 169 -24.96 14.26 11.15
C ALA A 169 -25.35 13.80 9.73
N PHE A 170 -24.48 14.07 8.77
CA PHE A 170 -24.73 13.78 7.36
C PHE A 170 -23.59 12.95 6.75
N LEU A 171 -23.93 11.82 6.11
CA LEU A 171 -23.02 10.94 5.37
C LEU A 171 -23.32 11.03 3.87
N ARG A 172 -22.31 11.42 3.08
CA ARG A 172 -22.44 11.61 1.63
C ARG A 172 -21.43 10.83 0.80
N ASN A 173 -21.81 10.52 -0.42
CA ASN A 173 -20.93 10.00 -1.47
C ASN A 173 -20.63 11.11 -2.50
N ASN A 174 -19.35 11.46 -2.71
CA ASN A 174 -18.82 12.37 -3.73
C ASN A 174 -18.96 13.91 -3.50
N SER A 175 -18.16 14.71 -4.22
CA SER A 175 -17.99 16.17 -4.07
C SER A 175 -18.14 16.96 -5.38
N HIS A 176 -19.23 17.72 -5.49
CA HIS A 176 -19.29 18.97 -6.25
C HIS A 176 -19.50 20.14 -5.27
N HIS A 177 -18.89 21.29 -5.56
CA HIS A 177 -18.76 22.40 -4.62
C HIS A 177 -19.62 23.61 -5.01
N HIS A 178 -20.40 24.10 -4.05
CA HIS A 178 -20.96 25.46 -4.03
C HIS A 178 -20.56 26.11 -2.70
N ALA A 179 -19.82 27.22 -2.77
CA ALA A 179 -19.14 27.78 -1.59
C ALA A 179 -20.07 28.57 -0.64
N ALA A 180 -21.17 29.17 -1.12
CA ALA A 180 -21.99 30.02 -0.24
C ALA A 180 -22.87 29.22 0.72
N LEU A 181 -23.42 28.08 0.28
CA LEU A 181 -24.25 27.22 1.15
C LEU A 181 -23.43 26.52 2.23
N ALA A 182 -22.13 26.33 2.00
CA ALA A 182 -21.22 25.66 2.92
C ALA A 182 -21.12 26.33 4.30
N ALA A 183 -21.21 27.66 4.34
CA ALA A 183 -21.05 28.45 5.57
C ALA A 183 -22.26 28.39 6.53
N LEU A 184 -23.36 27.78 6.08
CA LEU A 184 -24.63 27.72 6.82
C LEU A 184 -24.94 26.32 7.38
N ILE A 185 -24.00 25.39 7.19
CA ILE A 185 -24.11 24.01 7.65
C ILE A 185 -23.47 23.95 9.03
N ASP A 186 -24.26 23.57 10.02
CA ASP A 186 -23.90 23.45 11.43
C ASP A 186 -23.93 21.99 11.91
N ILE A 187 -24.18 21.03 11.01
CA ILE A 187 -24.11 19.59 11.33
C ILE A 187 -22.82 18.95 10.81
N PRO A 188 -22.21 18.00 11.55
CA PRO A 188 -21.06 17.25 11.07
C PRO A 188 -21.37 16.57 9.73
N THR A 189 -20.51 16.78 8.75
CA THR A 189 -20.64 16.15 7.44
C THR A 189 -19.43 15.26 7.16
N VAL A 190 -19.68 14.01 6.82
CA VAL A 190 -18.66 13.01 6.50
C VAL A 190 -18.87 12.46 5.11
N MET A 191 -17.79 12.47 4.33
CA MET A 191 -17.70 11.86 3.02
C MET A 191 -17.26 10.42 3.17
N ILE A 192 -18.03 9.51 2.60
CA ILE A 192 -17.71 8.09 2.54
C ILE A 192 -17.42 7.68 1.10
N SER A 193 -16.52 6.72 0.92
CA SER A 193 -16.25 6.17 -0.41
C SER A 193 -17.51 5.53 -1.02
N MET A 194 -17.56 5.46 -2.35
CA MET A 194 -18.70 4.85 -3.06
C MET A 194 -18.87 3.37 -2.69
N ASN A 195 -17.78 2.64 -2.43
CA ASN A 195 -17.84 1.25 -1.97
C ASN A 195 -18.48 1.15 -0.58
N ALA A 196 -18.09 2.01 0.36
CA ALA A 196 -18.70 2.05 1.69
C ALA A 196 -20.17 2.46 1.63
N ALA A 197 -20.50 3.45 0.78
CA ALA A 197 -21.88 3.87 0.52
C ALA A 197 -22.72 2.75 -0.10
N ASN A 198 -22.14 1.96 -1.01
CA ASN A 198 -22.82 0.82 -1.62
C ASN A 198 -23.07 -0.28 -0.60
N VAL A 199 -22.11 -0.61 0.28
CA VAL A 199 -22.36 -1.58 1.37
C VAL A 199 -23.50 -1.13 2.28
N LEU A 200 -23.56 0.18 2.59
CA LEU A 200 -24.65 0.77 3.36
C LEU A 200 -25.99 0.68 2.62
N THR A 201 -26.03 1.07 1.34
CA THR A 201 -27.29 1.23 0.59
C THR A 201 -27.80 -0.07 -0.04
N THR A 202 -26.93 -0.93 -0.60
CA THR A 202 -27.31 -2.19 -1.27
C THR A 202 -27.86 -3.25 -0.32
N ALA A 203 -27.53 -3.16 0.98
CA ALA A 203 -28.16 -3.99 2.01
C ALA A 203 -29.66 -3.73 2.18
N THR A 204 -30.26 -2.72 1.52
CA THR A 204 -31.63 -2.28 1.84
C THR A 204 -32.64 -2.35 0.69
N VAL A 205 -32.22 -2.78 -0.51
CA VAL A 205 -33.10 -2.83 -1.68
C VAL A 205 -33.60 -4.26 -1.90
N ASP A 206 -34.86 -4.55 -1.55
CA ASP A 206 -35.54 -5.78 -1.95
C ASP A 206 -35.87 -5.72 -3.45
N PRO A 207 -35.27 -6.58 -4.30
CA PRO A 207 -35.48 -6.54 -5.74
C PRO A 207 -36.92 -6.86 -6.17
N ASN A 208 -37.77 -7.38 -5.27
CA ASN A 208 -39.16 -7.73 -5.55
C ASN A 208 -40.18 -6.75 -4.95
N ALA A 209 -39.75 -5.68 -4.26
CA ALA A 209 -40.67 -4.73 -3.66
C ALA A 209 -41.32 -3.82 -4.71
N SER A 210 -42.65 -3.83 -4.78
CA SER A 210 -43.45 -2.96 -5.66
C SER A 210 -43.36 -1.51 -5.20
N SER A 211 -42.40 -0.78 -5.79
CA SER A 211 -42.24 0.67 -6.00
C SER A 211 -42.64 1.72 -4.94
N ARG A 212 -43.21 1.40 -3.77
CA ARG A 212 -43.59 2.43 -2.78
C ARG A 212 -43.48 2.09 -1.30
N ARG A 213 -43.07 0.90 -0.87
CA ARG A 213 -42.93 0.66 0.59
C ARG A 213 -41.76 -0.23 0.97
N ARG A 214 -41.03 0.30 1.96
CA ARG A 214 -40.00 -0.29 2.81
C ARG A 214 -38.63 -0.52 2.14
N VAL A 215 -37.81 0.51 2.22
CA VAL A 215 -36.40 0.34 2.59
C VAL A 215 -36.39 -0.41 3.93
N VAL A 216 -36.15 -1.72 3.91
CA VAL A 216 -35.99 -2.50 5.14
C VAL A 216 -34.51 -2.45 5.50
N ASN A 217 -34.20 -2.01 6.71
CA ASN A 217 -32.86 -2.09 7.25
C ASN A 217 -32.47 -3.57 7.44
N HIS A 218 -31.80 -4.20 6.46
CA HIS A 218 -31.33 -5.59 6.57
C HIS A 218 -29.85 -5.72 6.96
N GLY A 219 -29.21 -4.65 7.43
CA GLY A 219 -27.78 -4.73 7.79
C GLY A 219 -27.10 -3.45 8.28
N MET A 220 -27.79 -2.30 8.31
CA MET A 220 -27.24 -1.14 9.01
C MET A 220 -27.33 -1.35 10.52
N PRO A 221 -26.25 -1.04 11.25
CA PRO A 221 -26.22 -1.16 12.70
C PRO A 221 -27.27 -0.24 13.33
N ASP A 222 -27.79 -0.62 14.50
CA ASP A 222 -28.74 0.20 15.26
C ASP A 222 -28.15 1.56 15.66
N ARG A 223 -26.82 1.63 15.78
CA ARG A 223 -26.08 2.81 16.23
C ARG A 223 -24.76 2.92 15.50
N VAL A 224 -24.41 4.15 15.16
CA VAL A 224 -23.10 4.52 14.61
C VAL A 224 -22.47 5.55 15.54
N ARG A 225 -21.16 5.45 15.75
CA ARG A 225 -20.35 6.45 16.46
C ARG A 225 -19.32 7.02 15.50
N LEU A 226 -19.14 8.33 15.56
CA LEU A 226 -18.19 9.06 14.72
C LEU A 226 -17.09 9.64 15.59
N TYR A 227 -15.82 9.43 15.24
CA TYR A 227 -14.66 9.96 15.95
C TYR A 227 -13.74 10.68 14.97
N ALA A 228 -12.91 11.59 15.49
CA ALA A 228 -11.77 12.07 14.74
C ALA A 228 -10.84 10.90 14.41
N GLY A 229 -10.40 10.78 13.16
CA GLY A 229 -9.58 9.66 12.73
C GLY A 229 -8.21 9.62 13.41
N GLY A 230 -7.68 10.77 13.81
CA GLY A 230 -6.37 10.87 14.45
C GLY A 230 -5.30 10.16 13.62
N ASP A 231 -4.54 9.27 14.26
CA ASP A 231 -3.48 8.48 13.61
C ASP A 231 -4.00 7.23 12.87
N ARG A 232 -5.32 7.06 12.71
CA ARG A 232 -5.85 5.88 12.00
C ARG A 232 -5.65 6.01 10.49
N PRO A 233 -5.36 4.89 9.79
CA PRO A 233 -5.25 4.92 8.34
C PRO A 233 -6.59 5.19 7.66
N PHE A 234 -6.57 5.96 6.56
CA PHE A 234 -7.71 6.18 5.67
C PHE A 234 -7.26 6.23 4.21
N PHE A 235 -8.18 6.10 3.27
CA PHE A 235 -7.87 5.92 1.85
C PHE A 235 -8.10 7.20 1.04
N GLU A 236 -7.39 7.31 -0.07
CA GLU A 236 -7.67 8.29 -1.10
C GLU A 236 -7.42 7.68 -2.46
N ASP A 237 -8.47 7.56 -3.27
CA ASP A 237 -8.35 7.04 -4.63
C ASP A 237 -7.67 8.07 -5.53
N ALA A 238 -6.49 7.73 -6.06
CA ALA A 238 -5.79 8.56 -7.03
C ALA A 238 -6.16 8.17 -8.47
N GLN A 239 -6.30 6.86 -8.71
CA GLN A 239 -6.76 6.28 -9.97
C GLN A 239 -7.44 4.93 -9.67
N ALA A 240 -8.68 4.77 -10.12
CA ALA A 240 -9.43 3.52 -9.90
C ALA A 240 -9.01 2.39 -10.85
N GLU A 241 -8.62 2.72 -12.09
CA GLU A 241 -8.45 1.72 -13.15
C GLU A 241 -7.12 1.86 -13.91
N SER A 242 -6.49 0.71 -14.17
CA SER A 242 -5.36 0.48 -15.10
C SER A 242 -4.24 1.53 -15.10
N PRO A 243 -3.37 1.56 -14.07
CA PRO A 243 -3.36 0.70 -12.88
C PRO A 243 -4.24 1.31 -11.78
N ALA A 244 -4.74 0.47 -10.89
CA ALA A 244 -5.31 0.95 -9.64
C ALA A 244 -4.19 1.58 -8.80
N VAL A 245 -4.35 2.87 -8.44
CA VAL A 245 -3.46 3.63 -7.55
C VAL A 245 -4.31 4.27 -6.48
N TYR A 246 -4.04 3.92 -5.22
CA TYR A 246 -4.69 4.53 -4.08
C TYR A 246 -3.64 4.88 -3.02
N LEU A 247 -3.97 5.88 -2.21
CA LEU A 247 -3.15 6.33 -1.12
C LEU A 247 -3.75 5.83 0.18
N ILE A 248 -2.91 5.48 1.12
CA ILE A 248 -3.30 5.19 2.49
C ILE A 248 -2.56 6.18 3.38
N HIS A 249 -3.29 7.13 3.93
CA HIS A 249 -2.78 8.10 4.88
C HIS A 249 -2.50 7.41 6.21
N ASN A 250 -1.55 7.92 7.00
CA ASN A 250 -1.22 7.40 8.35
C ASN A 250 -0.97 5.88 8.43
N VAL A 251 -0.41 5.25 7.38
CA VAL A 251 -0.04 3.83 7.48
C VAL A 251 1.00 3.61 8.56
N LEU A 252 1.99 4.49 8.60
CA LEU A 252 3.00 4.53 9.66
C LEU A 252 2.86 5.82 10.47
N THR A 253 3.01 5.72 11.78
CA THR A 253 3.14 6.91 12.62
C THR A 253 4.50 7.58 12.39
N ARG A 254 4.65 8.84 12.81
CA ARG A 254 5.92 9.56 12.70
C ARG A 254 7.05 8.85 13.44
N GLU A 255 6.76 8.26 14.60
CA GLU A 255 7.71 7.47 15.38
C GLU A 255 8.12 6.19 14.65
N GLU A 256 7.15 5.49 14.03
CA GLU A 256 7.41 4.29 13.24
C GLU A 256 8.27 4.61 12.01
N CYS A 257 7.97 5.71 11.30
CA CYS A 257 8.80 6.22 10.19
C CYS A 257 10.24 6.50 10.66
N LYS A 258 10.41 7.24 11.75
CA LYS A 258 11.73 7.58 12.30
C LYS A 258 12.49 6.34 12.79
N ALA A 259 11.81 5.38 13.41
CA ALA A 259 12.41 4.12 13.82
C ALA A 259 12.89 3.31 12.62
N LEU A 260 12.09 3.27 11.54
CA LEU A 260 12.47 2.59 10.30
C LEU A 260 13.66 3.26 9.62
N GLN A 261 13.66 4.60 9.52
CA GLN A 261 14.80 5.37 9.01
C GLN A 261 16.07 5.13 9.83
N THR A 262 15.98 5.19 11.15
CA THR A 262 17.13 4.98 12.06
C THR A 262 17.70 3.58 11.89
N ARG A 263 16.85 2.57 11.72
CA ARG A 263 17.29 1.20 11.45
C ARG A 263 17.92 1.08 10.05
N ALA A 264 17.40 1.80 9.07
CA ALA A 264 17.94 1.77 7.72
C ALA A 264 19.31 2.49 7.63
N SER A 265 19.43 3.69 8.21
CA SER A 265 20.56 4.60 8.01
C SER A 265 21.90 3.99 8.40
N THR A 266 21.95 3.16 9.44
CA THR A 266 23.18 2.49 9.88
C THR A 266 23.63 1.34 8.97
N ARG A 267 22.82 0.98 7.96
CA ARG A 267 22.99 -0.22 7.11
C ARG A 267 22.86 0.07 5.62
N LEU A 268 22.63 1.33 5.24
CA LEU A 268 22.52 1.76 3.85
C LEU A 268 23.82 1.50 3.09
N GLN A 269 23.69 1.05 1.86
CA GLN A 269 24.81 0.87 0.93
C GLN A 269 24.46 1.51 -0.41
N PRO A 270 25.41 2.16 -1.10
CA PRO A 270 25.19 2.63 -2.47
C PRO A 270 24.72 1.48 -3.37
N LEU A 271 23.77 1.74 -4.27
CA LEU A 271 23.24 0.71 -5.17
C LEU A 271 24.34 -0.01 -5.97
N GLU A 272 25.39 0.71 -6.38
CA GLU A 272 26.54 0.15 -7.09
C GLU A 272 27.33 -0.86 -6.22
N ALA A 273 27.48 -0.59 -4.92
CA ALA A 273 28.15 -1.48 -3.99
C ALA A 273 27.33 -2.78 -3.81
N ILE A 274 26.00 -2.67 -3.73
CA ILE A 274 25.10 -3.83 -3.66
C ILE A 274 25.18 -4.66 -4.95
N ALA A 275 25.22 -4.00 -6.12
CA ALA A 275 25.40 -4.67 -7.40
C ALA A 275 26.73 -5.42 -7.50
N SER A 276 27.82 -4.80 -7.04
CA SER A 276 29.15 -5.42 -7.04
C SER A 276 29.21 -6.69 -6.17
N THR A 277 28.42 -6.72 -5.10
CA THR A 277 28.31 -7.87 -4.19
C THR A 277 27.80 -9.11 -4.91
N ALA A 278 26.86 -8.92 -5.84
CA ALA A 278 26.32 -9.95 -6.71
C ALA A 278 27.26 -10.32 -7.88
N GLY A 279 28.47 -9.76 -7.97
CA GLY A 279 29.37 -9.98 -9.11
C GLY A 279 29.03 -9.10 -10.31
N GLY A 280 28.34 -7.97 -10.09
CA GLY A 280 27.86 -7.09 -11.15
C GLY A 280 26.61 -7.63 -11.88
N THR A 281 26.10 -8.79 -11.48
CA THR A 281 24.86 -9.39 -11.99
C THR A 281 23.65 -9.06 -11.10
N ARG A 282 22.46 -9.30 -11.66
CA ARG A 282 21.15 -9.01 -11.05
C ARG A 282 21.01 -9.81 -9.75
N SER A 283 20.61 -9.15 -8.66
CA SER A 283 20.19 -9.87 -7.44
C SER A 283 18.73 -9.58 -7.13
N PRO A 284 17.82 -10.51 -7.49
CA PRO A 284 16.43 -10.43 -7.07
C PRO A 284 16.26 -10.45 -5.54
N LEU A 285 17.19 -11.06 -4.79
CA LEU A 285 17.14 -11.07 -3.32
C LEU A 285 17.39 -9.68 -2.74
N GLN A 286 18.29 -8.89 -3.32
CA GLN A 286 18.62 -7.54 -2.84
C GLN A 286 17.81 -6.45 -3.57
N TYR A 287 16.82 -6.86 -4.36
CA TYR A 287 15.96 -5.97 -5.15
C TYR A 287 16.76 -5.07 -6.11
N THR A 288 17.94 -5.51 -6.55
CA THR A 288 18.75 -4.82 -7.57
C THR A 288 18.49 -5.49 -8.91
N THR A 289 17.64 -4.90 -9.76
CA THR A 289 17.35 -5.40 -11.11
C THR A 289 18.44 -4.92 -12.10
N ALA A 290 18.62 -5.56 -13.27
CA ALA A 290 19.63 -5.04 -14.22
C ALA A 290 19.25 -3.67 -14.75
N SER A 291 17.96 -3.42 -14.89
CA SER A 291 17.43 -2.17 -15.41
C SER A 291 17.64 -1.00 -14.44
N SER A 292 17.88 -1.27 -13.15
CA SER A 292 18.33 -0.26 -12.20
C SER A 292 19.79 0.19 -12.36
N LEU A 293 20.65 -0.58 -13.04
CA LEU A 293 22.11 -0.39 -13.03
C LEU A 293 22.75 -0.29 -14.41
N ARG A 294 22.18 -0.97 -15.41
CA ARG A 294 22.67 -0.96 -16.79
C ARG A 294 21.45 -0.69 -17.66
N GLY A 295 21.46 0.48 -18.29
CA GLY A 295 20.42 0.83 -19.22
C GLY A 295 20.15 -0.32 -20.18
N ASP A 296 18.87 -0.54 -20.50
CA ASP A 296 18.54 -1.36 -21.66
C ASP A 296 19.28 -0.77 -22.88
N LYS A 297 19.42 -1.51 -23.97
CA LYS A 297 20.22 -1.12 -25.15
C LYS A 297 19.84 0.27 -25.74
N SER A 298 18.77 0.89 -25.26
CA SER A 298 18.23 2.20 -25.65
C SER A 298 18.04 3.24 -24.52
N GLY A 299 18.36 2.97 -23.24
CA GLY A 299 18.12 3.96 -22.18
C GLY A 299 18.76 3.61 -20.85
N GLY A 300 19.63 4.50 -20.33
CA GLY A 300 20.50 4.37 -19.13
C GLY A 300 19.87 3.86 -17.82
N PRO A 301 20.63 3.82 -16.71
CA PRO A 301 20.16 3.24 -15.44
C PRO A 301 18.87 3.92 -14.96
N TYR A 302 17.96 3.16 -14.33
CA TYR A 302 16.74 3.75 -13.77
C TYR A 302 17.04 4.72 -12.64
N TYR A 303 18.02 4.41 -11.80
CA TYR A 303 18.42 5.29 -10.72
C TYR A 303 19.49 6.24 -11.24
N VAL A 304 19.28 7.53 -11.02
CA VAL A 304 20.22 8.57 -11.42
C VAL A 304 20.56 9.39 -10.19
N GLY A 305 21.85 9.66 -9.99
CA GLY A 305 22.36 10.30 -8.77
C GLY A 305 22.66 9.30 -7.65
N ASP A 306 23.00 9.84 -6.48
CA ASP A 306 23.41 9.04 -5.32
C ASP A 306 22.18 8.47 -4.60
N VAL A 307 21.92 7.18 -4.85
CA VAL A 307 20.86 6.42 -4.17
C VAL A 307 21.48 5.27 -3.40
N SER A 308 21.18 5.23 -2.10
CA SER A 308 21.57 4.13 -1.22
C SER A 308 20.37 3.29 -0.85
N ARG A 309 20.56 1.98 -0.71
CA ARG A 309 19.51 1.01 -0.39
C ARG A 309 19.91 0.11 0.77
N VAL A 310 18.92 -0.33 1.52
CA VAL A 310 19.03 -1.47 2.42
C VAL A 310 17.76 -2.32 2.38
N VAL A 311 17.92 -3.63 2.34
CA VAL A 311 16.84 -4.57 2.62
C VAL A 311 16.91 -4.93 4.10
N LEU A 312 15.87 -4.59 4.85
CA LEU A 312 15.78 -4.88 6.28
C LEU A 312 15.17 -6.25 6.47
N TRP A 313 15.99 -7.30 6.37
CA TRP A 313 15.54 -8.68 6.54
C TRP A 313 15.10 -8.94 7.98
N GLN A 314 13.80 -9.05 8.22
CA GLN A 314 13.23 -9.27 9.55
C GLN A 314 12.46 -10.59 9.61
N GLY A 315 11.68 -10.89 8.56
CA GLY A 315 10.84 -12.07 8.48
C GLY A 315 10.04 -12.33 9.77
N LEU A 316 10.18 -13.50 10.38
CA LEU A 316 9.46 -13.83 11.62
C LEU A 316 10.12 -13.30 12.91
N TRP A 317 11.31 -12.71 12.82
CA TRP A 317 12.09 -12.19 13.96
C TRP A 317 11.81 -10.71 14.23
N GLN A 318 10.67 -10.22 13.75
CA GLN A 318 10.22 -8.84 13.95
C GLN A 318 9.90 -8.56 15.43
N SER A 319 10.15 -7.33 15.85
CA SER A 319 9.68 -6.82 17.15
C SER A 319 8.15 -6.76 17.18
N GLN A 320 7.56 -6.70 18.37
CA GLN A 320 6.11 -6.57 18.52
C GLN A 320 5.57 -5.32 17.79
N ALA A 321 6.29 -4.20 17.86
CA ALA A 321 5.92 -2.99 17.13
C ALA A 321 5.94 -3.18 15.61
N ALA A 322 6.95 -3.87 15.06
CA ALA A 322 6.99 -4.17 13.63
C ALA A 322 5.86 -5.12 13.21
N LYS A 323 5.51 -6.11 14.06
CA LYS A 323 4.35 -6.99 13.80
C LYS A 323 3.03 -6.22 13.80
N ALA A 324 2.85 -5.26 14.72
CA ALA A 324 1.66 -4.42 14.75
C ALA A 324 1.54 -3.55 13.49
N VAL A 325 2.68 -3.09 12.93
CA VAL A 325 2.72 -2.42 11.63
C VAL A 325 2.32 -3.35 10.49
N GLU A 326 2.85 -4.57 10.42
CA GLU A 326 2.45 -5.55 9.39
C GLU A 326 0.96 -5.90 9.49
N GLU A 327 0.45 -6.09 10.71
CA GLU A 327 -0.96 -6.39 10.96
C GLU A 327 -1.85 -5.22 10.52
N ARG A 328 -1.43 -3.97 10.79
CA ARG A 328 -2.13 -2.78 10.30
C ARG A 328 -2.15 -2.74 8.77
N ILE A 329 -1.01 -3.01 8.12
CA ILE A 329 -0.92 -3.06 6.64
C ILE A 329 -1.81 -4.19 6.08
N GLU A 330 -1.84 -5.35 6.73
CA GLU A 330 -2.71 -6.48 6.36
C GLU A 330 -4.20 -6.09 6.49
N GLN A 331 -4.59 -5.44 7.58
CA GLN A 331 -5.96 -4.99 7.81
C GLN A 331 -6.42 -3.94 6.78
N VAL A 332 -5.56 -2.99 6.42
CA VAL A 332 -5.94 -1.91 5.48
C VAL A 332 -5.87 -2.39 4.03
N THR A 333 -4.84 -3.14 3.64
CA THR A 333 -4.71 -3.57 2.24
C THR A 333 -5.50 -4.84 1.91
N GLY A 334 -5.89 -5.62 2.93
CA GLY A 334 -6.53 -6.93 2.76
C GLY A 334 -5.59 -8.05 2.32
N PHE A 335 -4.31 -7.77 2.07
CA PHE A 335 -3.34 -8.78 1.69
C PHE A 335 -2.75 -9.47 2.94
N PRO A 336 -2.59 -10.79 2.96
CA PRO A 336 -2.01 -11.45 4.12
C PRO A 336 -0.53 -11.08 4.29
N SER A 337 -0.07 -10.88 5.53
CA SER A 337 1.33 -10.56 5.83
C SER A 337 2.35 -11.62 5.40
N THR A 338 1.89 -12.80 5.00
CA THR A 338 2.72 -13.86 4.42
C THR A 338 3.12 -13.63 2.96
N HIS A 339 2.45 -12.71 2.28
CA HIS A 339 2.69 -12.36 0.88
C HIS A 339 3.60 -11.14 0.72
N TYR A 340 3.97 -10.48 1.81
CA TYR A 340 4.81 -9.28 1.78
C TYR A 340 6.29 -9.63 1.74
N SER A 341 7.05 -8.86 0.96
CA SER A 341 8.49 -8.74 1.18
C SER A 341 8.80 -8.08 2.53
N ASP A 342 10.03 -8.28 2.98
CA ASP A 342 10.61 -7.40 4.00
C ASP A 342 10.74 -5.95 3.47
N TRP A 343 10.93 -5.00 4.38
CA TRP A 343 11.08 -3.59 4.03
C TRP A 343 12.35 -3.34 3.22
N ILE A 344 12.20 -2.64 2.10
CA ILE A 344 13.30 -2.13 1.29
C ILE A 344 13.32 -0.62 1.46
N VAL A 345 14.38 -0.09 2.05
CA VAL A 345 14.49 1.35 2.32
C VAL A 345 15.53 1.96 1.40
N ASP A 346 15.10 2.96 0.65
CA ASP A 346 15.94 3.79 -0.21
C ASP A 346 16.15 5.16 0.41
N ARG A 347 17.38 5.65 0.30
CA ARG A 347 17.77 7.02 0.61
C ARG A 347 18.22 7.68 -0.69
N TYR A 348 17.56 8.77 -1.02
CA TYR A 348 17.87 9.62 -2.16
C TYR A 348 18.58 10.87 -1.66
N GLU A 349 19.80 11.10 -2.15
CA GLU A 349 20.45 12.40 -1.95
C GLU A 349 19.83 13.47 -2.88
N ALA A 350 20.18 14.73 -2.65
CA ALA A 350 19.69 15.85 -3.45
C ALA A 350 19.93 15.65 -4.96
N GLY A 351 18.89 15.86 -5.77
CA GLY A 351 18.93 15.65 -7.22
C GLY A 351 18.88 14.18 -7.67
N ALA A 352 18.93 13.20 -6.77
CA ALA A 352 18.78 11.81 -7.13
C ALA A 352 17.32 11.48 -7.46
N TYR A 353 17.09 10.66 -8.49
CA TYR A 353 15.75 10.34 -8.99
C TYR A 353 15.67 8.91 -9.54
N VAL A 354 14.43 8.44 -9.77
CA VAL A 354 14.17 7.16 -10.45
C VAL A 354 13.37 7.40 -11.72
N ARG A 355 13.90 6.95 -12.85
CA ARG A 355 13.21 7.00 -14.14
C ARG A 355 11.94 6.14 -14.13
N PRO A 356 10.95 6.49 -14.96
CA PRO A 356 9.77 5.68 -15.19
C PRO A 356 10.14 4.21 -15.50
N HIS A 357 9.63 3.29 -14.69
CA HIS A 357 9.85 1.85 -14.80
C HIS A 357 8.62 1.09 -14.31
N VAL A 358 8.55 -0.20 -14.64
CA VAL A 358 7.55 -1.10 -14.05
C VAL A 358 8.21 -1.95 -12.98
N ASP A 359 7.57 -2.07 -11.83
CA ASP A 359 8.04 -2.81 -10.66
C ASP A 359 7.96 -4.34 -10.88
N ASN A 360 8.76 -4.87 -11.80
CA ASN A 360 8.76 -6.29 -12.17
C ASN A 360 9.80 -7.12 -11.37
N ILE A 361 9.72 -7.08 -10.04
CA ILE A 361 10.64 -7.84 -9.19
C ILE A 361 10.06 -9.22 -8.87
N LEU A 362 10.48 -10.21 -9.65
CA LEU A 362 9.93 -11.56 -9.61
C LEU A 362 10.07 -12.25 -8.23
N ALA A 363 9.00 -12.91 -7.82
CA ALA A 363 8.93 -13.80 -6.68
C ALA A 363 9.77 -15.07 -6.88
N ALA A 364 9.76 -15.95 -5.87
CA ALA A 364 10.47 -17.23 -5.91
C ALA A 364 9.96 -18.14 -7.05
N ASP A 365 8.66 -18.14 -7.30
CA ASP A 365 8.02 -18.90 -8.38
C ASP A 365 8.15 -18.24 -9.77
N GLY A 366 8.77 -17.06 -9.85
CA GLY A 366 8.91 -16.29 -11.08
C GLY A 366 7.70 -15.42 -11.42
N THR A 367 6.72 -15.28 -10.53
CA THR A 367 5.58 -14.37 -10.72
C THR A 367 5.94 -12.93 -10.36
N ALA A 368 5.34 -11.96 -11.06
CA ALA A 368 5.45 -10.54 -10.72
C ALA A 368 4.69 -10.23 -9.42
N PRO A 369 5.06 -9.16 -8.68
CA PRO A 369 4.22 -8.68 -7.58
C PRO A 369 2.84 -8.26 -8.12
N ILE A 370 1.78 -8.50 -7.35
CA ILE A 370 0.43 -8.02 -7.67
C ILE A 370 0.36 -6.51 -7.42
N ALA A 371 0.96 -6.05 -6.33
CA ALA A 371 0.95 -4.66 -5.93
C ALA A 371 2.25 -4.29 -5.21
N VAL A 372 2.52 -2.98 -5.16
CA VAL A 372 3.64 -2.41 -4.42
C VAL A 372 3.11 -1.32 -3.50
N LEU A 373 3.48 -1.42 -2.23
CA LEU A 373 3.22 -0.42 -1.21
C LEU A 373 4.51 0.37 -0.97
N THR A 374 4.47 1.68 -1.22
CA THR A 374 5.61 2.60 -1.04
C THR A 374 5.24 3.67 -0.01
N VAL A 375 5.97 3.73 1.10
CA VAL A 375 5.74 4.69 2.19
C VAL A 375 6.79 5.79 2.17
N PHE A 376 6.32 7.02 2.23
CA PHE A 376 7.15 8.20 2.47
C PHE A 376 7.57 8.23 3.94
N LEU A 377 8.88 8.20 4.23
CA LEU A 377 9.34 8.19 5.62
C LEU A 377 9.58 9.59 6.18
N ASN A 378 9.71 10.63 5.35
CA ASN A 378 9.86 12.02 5.77
C ASN A 378 9.08 12.98 4.85
N ASP A 379 8.74 14.15 5.39
CA ASP A 379 8.08 15.25 4.68
C ASP A 379 9.08 16.07 3.83
N ASP A 380 10.36 16.07 4.23
CA ASP A 380 11.38 17.03 3.79
C ASP A 380 11.96 16.78 2.38
N GLY A 381 11.36 15.90 1.58
CA GLY A 381 11.82 15.62 0.21
C GLY A 381 11.59 16.75 -0.79
N GLY A 382 10.90 17.82 -0.39
CA GLY A 382 10.52 18.93 -1.27
C GLY A 382 9.67 18.45 -2.44
N ASP A 383 10.20 18.58 -3.66
CA ASP A 383 9.54 18.14 -4.90
C ASP A 383 9.70 16.63 -5.22
N ALA A 384 10.37 15.85 -4.35
CA ALA A 384 10.52 14.40 -4.49
C ALA A 384 9.16 13.69 -4.45
N ALA A 385 8.55 13.51 -5.61
CA ALA A 385 7.23 12.92 -5.74
C ALA A 385 7.28 11.61 -6.52
N ILE A 386 6.40 10.68 -6.17
CA ILE A 386 6.15 9.49 -6.98
C ILE A 386 5.24 9.91 -8.14
N VAL A 387 5.59 9.53 -9.36
CA VAL A 387 4.83 9.90 -10.56
C VAL A 387 4.42 8.69 -11.36
N TYR A 388 3.23 8.77 -11.96
CA TYR A 388 2.72 7.78 -12.90
C TYR A 388 2.44 8.47 -14.25
N PRO A 389 3.43 8.53 -15.15
CA PRO A 389 3.33 9.29 -16.40
C PRO A 389 2.36 8.68 -17.42
N SER A 390 2.08 7.38 -17.32
CA SER A 390 1.25 6.65 -18.29
C SER A 390 -0.22 6.55 -17.88
N VAL A 391 -0.62 7.09 -16.74
CA VAL A 391 -1.96 6.91 -16.19
C VAL A 391 -2.92 7.95 -16.75
N PRO A 392 -3.94 7.54 -17.52
CA PRO A 392 -4.97 8.45 -17.97
C PRO A 392 -5.93 8.71 -16.79
N THR A 393 -5.94 9.93 -16.26
CA THR A 393 -6.97 10.32 -15.28
C THR A 393 -8.33 10.47 -15.96
N ASN A 394 -9.38 10.03 -15.28
CA ASN A 394 -10.77 10.01 -15.78
C ASN A 394 -11.41 11.41 -15.99
N ALA A 395 -10.65 12.49 -15.91
CA ALA A 395 -11.12 13.84 -16.18
C ALA A 395 -10.88 14.23 -17.65
N ALA A 396 -11.73 15.09 -18.20
CA ALA A 396 -11.64 15.60 -19.58
C ALA A 396 -10.26 16.18 -19.99
N ALA A 397 -9.40 16.47 -19.01
CA ALA A 397 -7.97 16.67 -19.20
C ALA A 397 -7.23 15.46 -18.60
N GLN A 398 -6.78 14.53 -19.44
CA GLN A 398 -5.98 13.35 -19.07
C GLN A 398 -4.60 13.79 -18.54
N LYS A 399 -4.54 14.19 -17.27
CA LYS A 399 -3.28 14.55 -16.61
C LYS A 399 -2.66 13.32 -15.95
N PRO A 400 -1.35 13.08 -16.10
CA PRO A 400 -0.66 12.03 -15.36
C PRO A 400 -0.68 12.31 -13.85
N LEU A 401 -0.32 11.32 -13.01
CA LEU A 401 -0.37 11.47 -11.55
C LEU A 401 0.97 11.87 -10.94
N LYS A 402 0.95 12.81 -9.99
CA LYS A 402 2.08 13.16 -9.11
C LYS A 402 1.62 13.07 -7.65
N ILE A 403 2.28 12.24 -6.86
CA ILE A 403 2.02 12.08 -5.43
C ILE A 403 3.17 12.69 -4.65
N ARG A 404 2.88 13.79 -3.97
CA ARG A 404 3.83 14.51 -3.12
C ARG A 404 4.14 13.73 -1.85
N PRO A 405 5.34 13.92 -1.29
CA PRO A 405 5.74 13.25 -0.09
C PRO A 405 4.98 13.79 1.12
N GLN A 406 4.49 12.86 1.94
CA GLN A 406 3.95 13.15 3.26
C GLN A 406 4.32 11.99 4.19
N GLN A 407 5.01 12.25 5.28
CA GLN A 407 5.49 11.25 6.22
C GLN A 407 4.34 10.35 6.69
N GLY A 408 4.52 9.04 6.53
CA GLY A 408 3.52 8.03 6.91
C GLY A 408 2.47 7.75 5.84
N LEU A 409 2.40 8.56 4.77
CA LEU A 409 1.57 8.28 3.59
C LEU A 409 2.15 7.09 2.83
N ALA A 410 1.30 6.12 2.52
CA ALA A 410 1.63 5.01 1.64
C ALA A 410 0.94 5.18 0.28
N VAL A 411 1.67 4.92 -0.79
CA VAL A 411 1.14 4.75 -2.15
C VAL A 411 1.06 3.27 -2.43
N VAL A 412 -0.13 2.79 -2.73
CA VAL A 412 -0.33 1.42 -3.21
C VAL A 412 -0.73 1.48 -4.67
N HIS A 413 0.04 0.78 -5.51
CA HIS A 413 -0.32 0.61 -6.91
C HIS A 413 -0.27 -0.85 -7.32
N HIS A 414 -1.21 -1.24 -8.16
CA HIS A 414 -1.26 -2.57 -8.75
C HIS A 414 -0.30 -2.64 -9.92
N VAL A 415 0.55 -3.66 -9.93
CA VAL A 415 1.52 -3.94 -11.00
C VAL A 415 0.94 -4.92 -12.01
N THR A 416 -0.02 -5.74 -11.60
CA THR A 416 -0.72 -6.67 -12.49
C THR A 416 -2.20 -6.35 -12.65
N ASP A 417 -2.74 -6.65 -13.83
CA ASP A 417 -4.18 -6.64 -14.10
C ASP A 417 -4.91 -7.81 -13.40
N ASP A 418 -6.24 -7.87 -13.58
CA ASP A 418 -7.10 -8.94 -13.04
C ASP A 418 -6.76 -10.33 -13.58
N HIS A 419 -5.96 -10.42 -14.65
CA HIS A 419 -5.47 -11.66 -15.25
C HIS A 419 -4.03 -12.00 -14.83
N HIS A 420 -3.49 -11.30 -13.81
CA HIS A 420 -2.12 -11.42 -13.32
C HIS A 420 -1.05 -11.15 -14.39
N ARG A 421 -1.38 -10.38 -15.42
CA ARG A 421 -0.41 -9.89 -16.41
C ARG A 421 0.10 -8.54 -15.98
N ILE A 422 1.36 -8.24 -16.29
CA ILE A 422 1.95 -6.95 -15.96
C ILE A 422 1.15 -5.85 -16.67
N ASP A 423 0.62 -4.91 -15.90
CA ASP A 423 -0.07 -3.74 -16.40
C ASP A 423 0.98 -2.77 -16.96
N THR A 424 0.93 -2.52 -18.27
CA THR A 424 1.85 -1.60 -18.95
C THR A 424 1.64 -0.15 -18.56
N ASN A 425 0.51 0.19 -17.93
CA ASN A 425 0.23 1.53 -17.41
C ASN A 425 0.75 1.72 -15.98
N ALA A 426 1.17 0.65 -15.29
CA ALA A 426 1.84 0.69 -13.98
C ALA A 426 3.28 1.23 -14.02
N VAL A 427 3.59 2.07 -15.01
CA VAL A 427 4.87 2.76 -15.08
C VAL A 427 4.92 3.80 -13.97
N THR A 428 5.88 3.66 -13.07
CA THR A 428 6.12 4.54 -11.93
C THR A 428 7.54 5.11 -11.96
N GLY A 429 7.70 6.34 -11.49
CA GLY A 429 8.99 7.02 -11.34
C GLY A 429 9.03 7.82 -10.04
N VAL A 430 10.22 8.30 -9.69
CA VAL A 430 10.43 9.21 -8.57
C VAL A 430 11.12 10.44 -9.11
N LEU A 431 10.50 11.62 -8.93
CA LEU A 431 11.09 12.90 -9.31
C LEU A 431 12.28 13.26 -8.41
N PRO A 432 13.24 14.07 -8.92
CA PRO A 432 14.40 14.47 -8.13
C PRO A 432 14.00 15.24 -6.88
N ALA A 433 14.66 14.94 -5.77
CA ALA A 433 14.56 15.75 -4.55
C ALA A 433 15.10 17.17 -4.82
N SER A 434 14.42 18.17 -4.26
CA SER A 434 14.84 19.57 -4.39
C SER A 434 16.24 19.76 -3.81
N THR A 435 17.12 20.44 -4.55
CA THR A 435 18.47 20.77 -4.07
C THR A 435 18.46 21.87 -3.01
N GLU A 436 17.35 22.58 -2.84
CA GLU A 436 17.28 23.74 -1.93
C GLU A 436 17.21 23.36 -0.46
N HIS A 437 16.61 22.21 -0.12
CA HIS A 437 16.44 21.78 1.27
C HIS A 437 17.60 20.90 1.75
N GLY A 438 18.43 20.39 0.84
CA GLY A 438 19.67 19.65 1.15
C GLY A 438 19.49 18.33 1.90
N ASP A 439 18.29 18.03 2.39
CA ASP A 439 17.99 16.86 3.19
C ASP A 439 17.73 15.63 2.32
N ALA A 440 18.25 14.50 2.78
CA ALA A 440 18.05 13.23 2.12
C ALA A 440 16.60 12.76 2.29
N TYR A 441 16.06 12.20 1.22
CA TYR A 441 14.68 11.76 1.16
C TYR A 441 14.59 10.22 1.24
N TYR A 442 13.63 9.70 2.00
CA TYR A 442 13.54 8.28 2.33
C TYR A 442 12.23 7.64 1.88
N LEU A 443 12.34 6.55 1.12
CA LEU A 443 11.22 5.70 0.72
C LEU A 443 11.37 4.29 1.28
N ALA A 444 10.30 3.76 1.86
CA ALA A 444 10.22 2.35 2.23
C ALA A 444 9.25 1.61 1.31
N ARG A 445 9.65 0.46 0.79
CA ARG A 445 8.87 -0.35 -0.15
C ARG A 445 8.60 -1.75 0.38
N LYS A 446 7.41 -2.24 0.07
CA LYS A 446 6.98 -3.63 0.20
C LYS A 446 6.39 -4.10 -1.13
N TYR A 447 6.88 -5.24 -1.58
CA TYR A 447 6.34 -5.96 -2.72
C TYR A 447 5.33 -6.99 -2.22
N ILE A 448 4.16 -7.03 -2.83
CA ILE A 448 3.04 -7.91 -2.45
C ILE A 448 2.87 -8.95 -3.55
N TYR A 449 3.01 -10.22 -3.21
CA TYR A 449 3.01 -11.32 -4.18
C TYR A 449 1.71 -12.12 -4.19
N ALA A 450 1.42 -12.78 -5.31
CA ALA A 450 0.30 -13.70 -5.42
C ALA A 450 0.46 -14.94 -4.52
N THR A 451 1.70 -15.37 -4.31
CA THR A 451 2.04 -16.53 -3.50
C THR A 451 2.76 -16.10 -2.22
N PRO A 452 2.60 -16.85 -1.11
CA PRO A 452 3.33 -16.57 0.12
C PRO A 452 4.84 -16.61 -0.09
N VAL A 453 5.54 -15.69 0.55
CA VAL A 453 7.01 -15.66 0.56
C VAL A 453 7.54 -16.92 1.25
N SER A 454 8.56 -17.54 0.65
CA SER A 454 9.06 -18.84 1.11
C SER A 454 9.61 -18.81 2.53
N THR A 455 9.54 -19.96 3.21
CA THR A 455 10.03 -20.14 4.59
C THR A 455 11.51 -19.77 4.72
N ALA A 456 12.33 -20.06 3.71
CA ALA A 456 13.74 -19.66 3.68
C ALA A 456 13.90 -18.14 3.80
N ARG A 457 13.12 -17.38 3.04
CA ARG A 457 13.13 -15.91 3.05
C ARG A 457 12.53 -15.32 4.34
N ARG A 458 11.60 -16.02 5.01
CA ARG A 458 10.97 -15.53 6.25
C ARG A 458 11.72 -15.93 7.54
N LEU A 459 12.54 -17.00 7.50
CA LEU A 459 13.26 -17.50 8.68
C LEU A 459 14.77 -17.47 8.53
N VAL A 460 15.29 -18.07 7.46
CA VAL A 460 16.72 -18.32 7.32
C VAL A 460 17.46 -17.06 6.90
N LEU A 461 17.00 -16.37 5.85
CA LEU A 461 17.68 -15.16 5.36
C LEU A 461 17.72 -14.03 6.40
N PRO A 462 16.63 -13.75 7.15
CA PRO A 462 16.68 -12.81 8.26
C PRO A 462 17.64 -13.23 9.37
N ALA A 463 17.70 -14.52 9.73
CA ALA A 463 18.67 -14.99 10.72
C ALA A 463 20.12 -14.78 10.23
N LEU A 464 20.41 -15.11 8.97
CA LEU A 464 21.73 -14.88 8.38
C LEU A 464 22.09 -13.40 8.31
N SER A 465 21.13 -12.55 7.91
CA SER A 465 21.29 -11.10 7.89
C SER A 465 21.53 -10.54 9.30
N LEU A 466 20.79 -11.02 10.31
CA LEU A 466 20.94 -10.60 11.69
C LEU A 466 22.33 -10.92 12.23
N VAL A 467 22.80 -12.15 12.01
CA VAL A 467 24.11 -12.61 12.49
C VAL A 467 25.26 -11.91 11.76
N ALA A 468 25.16 -11.74 10.45
CA ALA A 468 26.29 -11.26 9.65
C ALA A 468 26.32 -9.73 9.46
N ALA A 469 25.17 -9.07 9.44
CA ALA A 469 25.01 -7.66 9.08
C ALA A 469 24.08 -6.91 10.04
N GLY A 470 23.76 -7.49 11.19
CA GLY A 470 22.86 -6.88 12.17
C GLY A 470 21.45 -6.62 11.63
N GLY A 471 20.99 -7.36 10.61
CA GLY A 471 19.63 -7.23 10.05
C GLY A 471 19.51 -6.30 8.84
N GLY A 472 20.59 -6.10 8.08
CA GLY A 472 20.63 -5.35 6.81
C GLY A 472 20.83 -6.26 5.59
N ASN A 473 21.55 -5.78 4.58
CA ASN A 473 21.81 -6.56 3.36
C ASN A 473 22.47 -7.92 3.65
N LEU A 474 22.05 -8.97 2.94
CA LEU A 474 22.64 -10.31 3.01
C LEU A 474 24.13 -10.35 2.67
N PRO A 475 24.89 -11.29 3.26
CA PRO A 475 26.28 -11.55 2.90
C PRO A 475 26.48 -11.87 1.41
N SER A 476 27.61 -11.42 0.86
CA SER A 476 27.96 -11.61 -0.56
C SER A 476 27.92 -13.07 -1.01
N LEU A 477 28.35 -13.99 -0.15
CA LEU A 477 28.33 -15.43 -0.43
C LEU A 477 26.91 -15.96 -0.69
N VAL A 478 25.92 -15.52 0.11
CA VAL A 478 24.52 -15.93 -0.02
C VAL A 478 23.94 -15.39 -1.33
N VAL A 479 24.22 -14.13 -1.63
CA VAL A 479 23.77 -13.48 -2.87
C VAL A 479 24.37 -14.17 -4.09
N ARG A 480 25.67 -14.46 -4.11
CA ARG A 480 26.34 -15.15 -5.22
C ARG A 480 25.85 -16.57 -5.41
N LEU A 481 25.60 -17.29 -4.32
CA LEU A 481 25.00 -18.62 -4.38
C LEU A 481 23.61 -18.57 -5.02
N HIS A 482 22.78 -17.59 -4.66
CA HIS A 482 21.48 -17.39 -5.28
C HIS A 482 21.58 -17.11 -6.78
N VAL A 483 22.44 -16.18 -7.17
CA VAL A 483 22.67 -15.84 -8.60
C VAL A 483 23.15 -17.07 -9.37
N ALA A 484 24.10 -17.84 -8.84
CA ALA A 484 24.58 -19.06 -9.47
C ALA A 484 23.46 -20.11 -9.66
N MET A 485 22.56 -20.24 -8.69
CA MET A 485 21.39 -21.13 -8.80
C MET A 485 20.41 -20.66 -9.89
N LEU A 486 20.18 -19.36 -10.01
CA LEU A 486 19.33 -18.81 -11.06
C LEU A 486 19.95 -19.01 -12.45
N GLU A 487 21.25 -18.78 -12.60
CA GLU A 487 21.97 -18.98 -13.86
C GLU A 487 21.99 -20.45 -14.29
N GLN A 488 22.14 -21.38 -13.33
CA GLN A 488 22.23 -22.79 -13.62
C GLN A 488 20.87 -23.45 -13.89
N PHE A 489 19.82 -23.07 -13.15
CA PHE A 489 18.53 -23.78 -13.18
C PHE A 489 17.37 -22.96 -13.74
N GLY A 490 17.57 -21.67 -14.05
CA GLY A 490 16.50 -20.73 -14.40
C GLY A 490 15.82 -20.14 -13.17
N VAL A 491 14.91 -19.16 -13.38
CA VAL A 491 14.32 -18.39 -12.27
C VAL A 491 13.49 -19.25 -11.32
N PRO A 492 12.48 -20.03 -11.78
CA PRO A 492 11.61 -20.76 -10.85
C PRO A 492 12.36 -21.88 -10.12
N GLN A 493 13.09 -22.72 -10.86
CA GLN A 493 13.82 -23.85 -10.29
C GLN A 493 15.04 -23.40 -9.48
N GLY A 494 15.74 -22.35 -9.90
CA GLY A 494 16.88 -21.78 -9.18
C GLY A 494 16.48 -21.22 -7.82
N ASN A 495 15.37 -20.47 -7.75
CA ASN A 495 14.80 -20.02 -6.47
C ASN A 495 14.40 -21.19 -5.57
N ALA A 496 13.66 -22.18 -6.11
CA ALA A 496 13.24 -23.34 -5.33
C ALA A 496 14.43 -24.16 -4.79
N ASN A 497 15.47 -24.35 -5.59
CA ASN A 497 16.70 -25.03 -5.16
C ASN A 497 17.48 -24.20 -4.14
N PHE A 498 17.56 -22.88 -4.32
CA PHE A 498 18.18 -21.99 -3.33
C PHE A 498 17.48 -22.05 -1.98
N ASP A 499 16.14 -22.03 -1.97
CA ASP A 499 15.35 -22.13 -0.73
C ASP A 499 15.58 -23.47 -0.02
N ARG A 500 15.66 -24.57 -0.77
CA ARG A 500 16.03 -25.89 -0.23
C ARG A 500 17.41 -25.87 0.40
N VAL A 501 18.41 -25.29 -0.29
CA VAL A 501 19.78 -25.17 0.24
C VAL A 501 19.79 -24.35 1.53
N CYS A 502 19.06 -23.24 1.57
CA CYS A 502 18.94 -22.40 2.77
C CYS A 502 18.34 -23.15 3.96
N ILE A 503 17.44 -24.11 3.74
CA ILE A 503 16.83 -24.89 4.83
C ILE A 503 17.71 -26.08 5.22
N PHE A 504 18.19 -26.86 4.23
CA PHE A 504 18.90 -28.12 4.49
C PHE A 504 20.32 -27.91 5.02
N VAL A 505 21.04 -26.87 4.59
CA VAL A 505 22.43 -26.66 5.03
C VAL A 505 22.50 -26.33 6.54
N PRO A 506 21.72 -25.37 7.08
CA PRO A 506 21.70 -25.12 8.52
C PRO A 506 21.21 -26.34 9.31
N LEU A 507 20.19 -27.06 8.81
CA LEU A 507 19.71 -28.28 9.46
C LEU A 507 20.81 -29.35 9.54
N LEU A 508 21.55 -29.57 8.45
CA LEU A 508 22.68 -30.49 8.42
C LEU A 508 23.78 -30.07 9.40
N LEU A 509 24.10 -28.77 9.46
CA LEU A 509 25.10 -28.25 10.42
C LEU A 509 24.67 -28.47 11.87
N VAL A 510 23.39 -28.26 12.20
CA VAL A 510 22.84 -28.55 13.53
C VAL A 510 22.95 -30.04 13.85
N LEU A 511 22.59 -30.91 12.91
CA LEU A 511 22.72 -32.37 13.09
C LEU A 511 24.17 -32.80 13.31
N LEU A 512 25.13 -32.22 12.56
CA LEU A 512 26.55 -32.48 12.75
C LEU A 512 27.05 -31.97 14.10
N LEU A 513 26.58 -30.81 14.57
CA LEU A 513 26.90 -30.28 15.89
C LEU A 513 26.37 -31.19 17.00
N VAL A 514 25.11 -31.62 16.89
CA VAL A 514 24.49 -32.56 17.85
C VAL A 514 25.27 -33.87 17.89
N GLN A 515 25.58 -34.44 16.73
CA GLN A 515 26.39 -35.66 16.62
C GLN A 515 27.76 -35.48 17.28
N TYR A 516 28.41 -34.34 17.06
CA TYR A 516 29.69 -34.01 17.69
C TYR A 516 29.58 -33.92 19.22
N VAL A 517 28.55 -33.26 19.75
CA VAL A 517 28.31 -33.13 21.20
C VAL A 517 28.02 -34.49 21.83
N VAL A 518 27.16 -35.31 21.21
CA VAL A 518 26.83 -36.67 21.68
C VAL A 518 28.09 -37.54 21.72
N ASN A 519 28.89 -37.53 20.65
CA ASN A 519 30.15 -38.27 20.60
C ASN A 519 31.13 -37.81 21.69
N ARG A 520 31.21 -36.49 21.95
CA ARG A 520 32.07 -35.95 23.01
C ARG A 520 31.59 -36.38 24.40
N LEU A 521 30.28 -36.42 24.64
CA LEU A 521 29.71 -36.86 25.92
C LEU A 521 29.87 -38.37 26.14
N MET A 522 29.66 -39.19 25.12
CA MET A 522 29.86 -40.64 25.20
C MET A 522 31.33 -41.04 25.37
N ASN A 523 32.24 -40.25 24.80
CA ASN A 523 33.68 -40.48 24.91
C ASN A 523 34.33 -39.80 26.13
N GLN A 524 33.55 -39.14 27.00
CA GLN A 524 34.12 -38.70 28.29
C GLN A 524 34.41 -39.94 29.13
N PRO A 525 35.68 -40.19 29.51
CA PRO A 525 36.02 -41.32 30.36
C PRO A 525 35.21 -41.17 31.64
N SER A 526 34.35 -42.17 31.92
CA SER A 526 33.62 -42.23 33.18
C SER A 526 34.65 -42.08 34.29
N LYS A 527 34.54 -40.98 35.06
CA LYS A 527 35.40 -40.77 36.23
C LYS A 527 35.33 -42.06 37.04
N PRO A 528 36.47 -42.77 37.25
CA PRO A 528 36.43 -43.97 38.06
C PRO A 528 35.85 -43.60 39.42
N PRO A 529 34.95 -44.41 40.00
CA PRO A 529 34.28 -44.09 41.24
C PRO A 529 35.35 -43.75 42.27
N SER A 530 35.28 -42.52 42.81
CA SER A 530 36.19 -42.07 43.86
C SER A 530 36.09 -43.08 45.00
N LYS A 531 37.16 -43.86 45.21
CA LYS A 531 37.26 -44.81 46.32
C LYS A 531 36.90 -44.09 47.61
N SER A 532 35.74 -44.45 48.16
CA SER A 532 35.36 -44.14 49.54
C SER A 532 36.46 -44.70 50.44
N ALA A 533 37.23 -43.79 51.06
CA ALA A 533 38.17 -44.14 52.10
C ALA A 533 37.39 -44.70 53.29
N SER A 534 37.42 -46.02 53.45
CA SER A 534 37.03 -46.71 54.68
C SER A 534 38.08 -46.42 55.75
N GLY A 535 37.79 -45.47 56.64
CA GLY A 535 38.57 -45.18 57.84
C GLY A 535 37.66 -45.21 59.06
N THR A 536 37.55 -46.38 59.68
CA THR A 536 36.88 -46.65 60.95
C THR A 536 37.74 -46.10 62.10
N GLY A 537 37.19 -45.30 63.04
CA GLY A 537 37.93 -44.99 64.27
C GLY A 537 37.48 -43.77 65.10
N SER A 538 36.41 -43.96 65.87
CA SER A 538 36.18 -43.44 67.24
C SER A 538 36.25 -41.93 67.58
N SER A 539 35.11 -41.48 68.11
CA SER A 539 34.93 -40.79 69.39
C SER A 539 34.73 -39.27 69.41
N SER A 540 33.65 -38.93 70.12
CA SER A 540 33.47 -37.79 71.00
C SER A 540 33.18 -36.40 70.40
N THR A 541 31.90 -36.04 70.54
CA THR A 541 31.46 -34.86 71.31
C THR A 541 31.53 -33.48 70.64
N SER A 542 30.33 -32.90 70.50
CA SER A 542 29.99 -31.54 70.92
C SER A 542 30.16 -30.35 69.96
N ALA A 543 29.04 -29.61 69.90
CA ALA A 543 28.91 -28.14 69.87
C ALA A 543 29.06 -27.38 68.53
N ASN A 544 27.90 -26.96 68.02
CA ASN A 544 27.40 -25.59 68.12
C ASN A 544 28.33 -24.43 67.65
N LYS A 545 28.00 -23.83 66.49
CA LYS A 545 28.09 -22.36 66.18
C LYS A 545 27.60 -22.16 64.74
N LYS A 546 26.49 -21.47 64.42
CA LYS A 546 26.10 -20.04 64.60
C LYS A 546 26.87 -19.09 63.66
N ARG A 547 26.10 -18.34 62.83
CA ARG A 547 26.40 -17.06 62.12
C ARG A 547 27.39 -17.12 60.95
N ASP A 548 27.38 -16.28 59.91
CA ASP A 548 26.72 -15.02 59.51
C ASP A 548 26.94 -14.89 57.97
N LYS A 549 25.98 -14.43 57.14
CA LYS A 549 25.80 -13.03 56.66
C LYS A 549 26.91 -12.47 55.73
N LYS A 550 26.54 -12.16 54.47
CA LYS A 550 26.98 -11.04 53.57
C LYS A 550 26.39 -11.32 52.17
N GLN A 551 25.48 -10.54 51.56
CA GLN A 551 25.52 -9.13 51.15
C GLN A 551 26.82 -8.75 50.42
N ASN A 552 26.74 -8.70 49.09
CA ASN A 552 26.79 -7.46 48.31
C ASN A 552 25.80 -7.54 47.15
#